data_AF-A0A066X3N2-F1
#
_entry.id   AF-A0A066X3N2-F1
#
_cell.length_a   1.000
_cell.length_b   1.000
_cell.length_c   1.000
_cell.angle_alpha   90.00
_cell.angle_beta   90.00
_cell.angle_gamma   90.00
#
_symmetry.space_group_name_H-M   'P 1'
#
loop_
_entity.id
_entity.type
_entity.pdbx_description
1 polymer ?
#
loop_
_entity_poly.entity_id
_entity_poly.type
_entity_poly.pdbx_seq_one_letter_code
_entity_poly.pdbx_strand_id
1 'polypeptide(L)'
;MVAPSSDKELRALRRRCASAILAKIPPWLANLYLGGRGLGLRWRSGPASKTAFSENEADGLSQIDGNGKETDVIAHSDDNTGSDEGDGDSDQQQMLSEIEEGILDVFSDEYCNKHLVYGILELILVRLMPELAEKGVAELWEERLSL
;
A
#
# COMPACT_ATOMS: atom_id res chain seq x y z
N MET A 1 24.91 -0.34 7.41
CA MET A 1 23.85 0.65 7.11
C MET A 1 23.30 1.10 8.45
N VAL A 2 23.33 2.40 8.74
CA VAL A 2 22.74 2.95 9.97
C VAL A 2 21.23 2.95 9.79
N ALA A 3 20.49 2.40 10.74
CA ALA A 3 19.03 2.47 10.72
C ALA A 3 18.60 3.94 10.83
N PRO A 4 17.71 4.46 9.96
CA PRO A 4 17.29 5.86 10.02
C PRO A 4 16.62 6.10 11.37
N SER A 5 17.17 7.02 12.18
CA SER A 5 16.68 7.25 13.55
C SER A 5 15.55 8.29 13.62
N SER A 6 15.17 8.89 12.48
CA SER A 6 14.11 9.89 12.42
C SER A 6 12.96 9.42 11.54
N ASP A 7 11.73 9.49 12.06
CA ASP A 7 10.50 9.16 11.33
C ASP A 7 10.33 9.97 10.03
N LYS A 8 10.91 11.17 9.99
CA LYS A 8 10.90 12.01 8.78
C LYS A 8 11.77 11.41 7.68
N GLU A 9 12.94 10.88 8.05
CA GLU A 9 13.86 10.20 7.13
C GLU A 9 13.27 8.86 6.67
N LEU A 10 12.62 8.13 7.57
CA LEU A 10 11.91 6.89 7.23
C LEU A 10 10.79 7.14 6.22
N ARG A 11 9.91 8.12 6.44
CA ARG A 11 8.86 8.45 5.46
C ARG A 11 9.43 8.90 4.13
N ALA A 12 10.47 9.75 4.14
CA ALA A 12 11.12 10.18 2.90
C ALA A 12 11.71 8.99 2.12
N LEU A 13 12.29 8.00 2.82
CA LEU A 13 12.79 6.77 2.21
C LEU A 13 11.65 5.92 1.64
N ARG A 14 10.56 5.74 2.38
CA ARG A 14 9.38 4.98 1.92
C ARG A 14 8.77 5.60 0.68
N ARG A 15 8.61 6.92 0.65
CA ARG A 15 8.12 7.67 -0.53
C ARG A 15 9.00 7.45 -1.75
N ARG A 16 10.32 7.51 -1.58
CA ARG A 16 11.28 7.22 -2.66
C ARG A 16 11.19 5.77 -3.12
N CYS A 17 11.07 4.82 -2.20
CA CYS A 17 10.88 3.42 -2.52
C CYS A 17 9.60 3.18 -3.31
N ALA A 18 8.47 3.74 -2.86
CA ALA A 18 7.19 3.69 -3.57
C ALA A 18 7.29 4.25 -4.99
N SER A 19 7.98 5.38 -5.17
CA SER A 19 8.21 5.96 -6.50
C SER A 19 9.06 5.06 -7.40
N ALA A 20 10.07 4.40 -6.85
CA ALA A 20 10.93 3.47 -7.58
C ALA A 20 10.17 2.20 -7.97
N ILE A 21 9.32 1.68 -7.09
CA ILE A 21 8.45 0.53 -7.36
C ILE A 21 7.47 0.89 -8.49
N LEU A 22 6.76 2.02 -8.36
CA LEU A 22 5.79 2.47 -9.35
C LEU A 22 6.43 2.65 -10.74
N ALA A 23 7.64 3.20 -10.80
CA ALA A 23 8.37 3.40 -12.06
C ALA A 23 8.77 2.09 -12.77
N LYS A 24 8.78 0.94 -12.08
CA LYS A 24 9.06 -0.38 -12.67
C LYS A 24 7.81 -1.13 -13.10
N ILE A 25 6.64 -0.69 -12.65
CA ILE A 25 5.36 -1.35 -12.93
C ILE A 25 4.75 -0.74 -14.19
N PRO A 26 4.33 -1.55 -15.18
CA PRO A 26 3.60 -1.04 -16.34
C PRO A 26 2.35 -0.22 -15.93
N PRO A 27 2.03 0.89 -16.62
CA PRO A 27 0.92 1.77 -16.23
C PRO A 27 -0.44 1.06 -16.10
N TRP A 28 -0.70 0.07 -16.96
CA TRP A 28 -1.94 -0.72 -16.90
C TRP A 28 -2.04 -1.54 -15.60
N LEU A 29 -0.92 -2.10 -15.15
CA LEU A 29 -0.85 -2.93 -13.95
C LEU A 29 -0.95 -2.06 -12.70
N ALA A 30 -0.29 -0.90 -12.75
CA ALA A 30 -0.37 0.10 -11.71
C ALA A 30 -1.82 0.60 -11.55
N ASN A 31 -2.50 0.98 -12.63
CA ASN A 31 -3.89 1.44 -12.57
C ASN A 31 -4.85 0.34 -12.11
N LEU A 32 -4.61 -0.92 -12.49
CA LEU A 32 -5.45 -2.05 -12.11
C LEU A 32 -5.37 -2.39 -10.61
N TYR A 33 -4.16 -2.37 -10.03
CA TYR A 33 -3.92 -2.82 -8.65
C TYR A 33 -3.75 -1.69 -7.63
N LEU A 34 -3.33 -0.50 -8.05
CA LEU A 34 -3.00 0.63 -7.18
C LEU A 34 -3.90 1.85 -7.40
N GLY A 35 -4.56 1.94 -8.56
CA GLY A 35 -5.37 3.10 -8.96
C GLY A 35 -6.77 3.18 -8.33
N GLY A 36 -7.06 2.38 -7.29
CA GLY A 36 -8.32 2.44 -6.54
C GLY A 36 -9.61 2.09 -7.32
N ARG A 37 -9.53 1.84 -8.63
CA ARG A 37 -10.67 1.59 -9.53
C ARG A 37 -10.90 0.11 -9.88
N GLY A 38 -10.09 -0.83 -9.35
CA GLY A 38 -10.12 -2.26 -9.73
C GLY A 38 -10.19 -3.24 -8.55
N LEU A 39 -11.04 -4.27 -8.68
CA LEU A 39 -11.12 -5.52 -7.88
C LEU A 39 -11.34 -5.43 -6.36
N GLY A 40 -11.58 -4.25 -5.76
CA GLY A 40 -11.98 -4.15 -4.35
C GLY A 40 -10.87 -4.48 -3.35
N LEU A 41 -9.63 -4.63 -3.82
CA LEU A 41 -8.41 -4.72 -3.01
C LEU A 41 -7.90 -3.32 -2.65
N ARG A 42 -8.80 -2.41 -2.23
CA ARG A 42 -8.34 -1.23 -1.49
C ARG A 42 -7.65 -1.81 -0.28
N TRP A 43 -6.32 -1.70 -0.20
CA TRP A 43 -5.56 -2.16 0.95
C TRP A 43 -6.23 -1.48 2.14
N ARG A 44 -6.95 -2.27 2.95
CA ARG A 44 -7.81 -1.74 4.01
C ARG A 44 -6.86 -1.07 4.97
N SER A 45 -6.66 0.25 4.84
CA SER A 45 -5.98 1.05 5.85
C SER A 45 -6.67 0.71 7.16
N GLY A 46 -5.97 -0.03 8.01
CA GLY A 46 -6.41 -0.28 9.37
C GLY A 46 -6.65 1.09 10.01
N PRO A 47 -7.66 1.22 10.89
CA PRO A 47 -7.85 2.48 11.59
C PRO A 47 -6.52 2.81 12.28
N ALA A 48 -5.96 3.99 11.98
CA ALA A 48 -4.73 4.47 12.59
C ALA A 48 -4.85 4.25 14.11
N SER A 49 -4.10 3.29 14.64
CA SER A 49 -4.01 3.08 16.07
C SER A 49 -3.33 4.32 16.61
N LYS A 50 -4.15 5.28 17.06
CA LYS A 50 -3.71 6.28 18.01
C LYS A 50 -3.14 5.49 19.19
N THR A 51 -1.82 5.46 19.27
CA THR A 51 -1.08 5.12 20.48
C THR A 51 -1.38 6.20 21.53
N ALA A 52 -2.57 6.12 22.12
CA ALA A 52 -2.92 6.80 23.35
C ALA A 52 -2.96 5.74 24.44
N PHE A 53 -1.78 5.41 24.98
CA PHE A 53 -1.72 4.90 26.35
C PHE A 53 -2.19 6.03 27.27
N SER A 54 -3.35 5.86 27.90
CA SER A 54 -3.63 6.45 29.20
C SER A 54 -4.73 5.62 29.87
N GLU A 55 -4.30 4.81 30.82
CA GLU A 55 -5.17 4.19 31.82
C GLU A 55 -5.73 5.29 32.72
N ASN A 56 -7.03 5.22 33.02
CA ASN A 56 -7.58 5.44 34.35
C ASN A 56 -9.05 4.99 34.37
N GLU A 57 -9.35 4.14 35.35
CA GLU A 57 -10.68 3.64 35.67
C GLU A 57 -11.59 4.73 36.28
N ALA A 58 -12.88 4.37 36.26
CA ALA A 58 -13.93 4.68 37.23
C ALA A 58 -15.01 5.70 36.79
N ASP A 59 -16.22 5.12 36.69
CA ASP A 59 -17.43 5.55 37.39
C ASP A 59 -18.45 6.45 36.68
N GLY A 60 -19.73 6.21 37.01
CA GLY A 60 -20.79 7.21 36.93
C GLY A 60 -21.79 7.13 35.79
N LEU A 61 -22.91 6.45 36.06
CA LEU A 61 -24.21 6.62 35.39
C LEU A 61 -24.68 8.09 35.42
N SER A 62 -25.18 8.63 34.30
CA SER A 62 -26.33 9.56 34.32
C SER A 62 -27.02 9.67 32.95
N GLN A 63 -28.35 9.69 33.02
CA GLN A 63 -29.31 10.02 31.96
C GLN A 63 -29.05 11.41 31.37
N ILE A 64 -29.58 11.70 30.16
CA ILE A 64 -30.54 12.79 29.90
C ILE A 64 -31.00 12.70 28.42
N ASP A 65 -32.32 12.56 28.28
CA ASP A 65 -33.28 13.14 27.33
C ASP A 65 -33.05 13.19 25.82
N GLY A 66 -34.06 12.70 25.11
CA GLY A 66 -34.20 12.83 23.67
C GLY A 66 -34.74 14.19 23.22
N ASN A 67 -34.62 14.45 21.93
CA ASN A 67 -35.60 15.20 21.17
C ASN A 67 -35.43 14.92 19.67
N GLY A 68 -36.53 14.60 18.99
CA GLY A 68 -36.55 14.38 17.56
C GLY A 68 -36.45 15.68 16.77
N LYS A 69 -35.84 15.60 15.58
CA LYS A 69 -36.12 16.51 14.48
C LYS A 69 -35.77 15.85 13.15
N GLU A 70 -36.80 15.34 12.47
CA GLU A 70 -36.80 15.23 11.01
C GLU A 70 -36.63 16.62 10.41
N THR A 71 -35.71 16.77 9.46
CA THR A 71 -35.80 17.78 8.40
C THR A 71 -35.12 17.27 7.15
N ASP A 72 -35.97 16.94 6.20
CA ASP A 72 -35.89 17.09 4.74
C ASP A 72 -34.56 16.93 3.99
N VAL A 73 -34.61 15.97 3.09
CA VAL A 73 -33.71 15.72 1.97
C VAL A 73 -33.99 16.80 0.92
N ILE A 74 -33.06 17.73 0.71
CA ILE A 74 -33.07 18.60 -0.48
C ILE A 74 -31.77 18.36 -1.24
N ALA A 75 -31.90 17.60 -2.32
CA ALA A 75 -30.93 17.54 -3.39
C ALA A 75 -30.88 18.88 -4.12
N HIS A 76 -29.68 19.41 -4.32
CA HIS A 76 -29.44 20.44 -5.33
C HIS A 76 -28.22 20.04 -6.15
N SER A 77 -28.50 19.74 -7.42
CA SER A 77 -27.51 19.62 -8.50
C SER A 77 -26.99 20.98 -8.94
N ASP A 78 -25.92 20.89 -9.73
CA ASP A 78 -25.33 21.88 -10.65
C ASP A 78 -24.28 22.78 -10.00
N ASP A 79 -23.16 23.11 -10.60
CA ASP A 79 -22.42 22.71 -11.81
C ASP A 79 -21.16 23.59 -11.69
N ASN A 80 -19.96 23.02 -11.75
CA ASN A 80 -18.79 23.83 -12.10
C ASN A 80 -17.83 23.03 -12.96
N THR A 81 -18.15 23.09 -14.24
CA THR A 81 -17.27 22.90 -15.40
C THR A 81 -15.91 23.61 -15.24
N GLY A 82 -14.82 22.83 -15.39
CA GLY A 82 -13.60 23.29 -16.08
C GLY A 82 -12.34 23.55 -15.25
N SER A 83 -11.50 22.51 -15.11
CA SER A 83 -10.07 22.59 -15.48
C SER A 83 -9.48 21.17 -15.58
N ASP A 84 -9.60 20.62 -16.78
CA ASP A 84 -9.09 19.34 -17.28
C ASP A 84 -7.55 19.35 -17.42
N GLU A 85 -6.80 19.52 -16.32
CA GLU A 85 -5.33 19.36 -16.29
C GLU A 85 -4.77 18.84 -14.93
N GLY A 86 -5.58 18.13 -14.12
CA GLY A 86 -5.18 17.73 -12.75
C GLY A 86 -5.37 16.25 -12.35
N ASP A 87 -6.02 15.43 -13.18
CA ASP A 87 -6.45 14.06 -12.79
C ASP A 87 -5.28 13.07 -12.65
N GLY A 88 -4.23 13.23 -13.48
CA GLY A 88 -3.11 12.30 -13.52
C GLY A 88 -2.16 12.38 -12.31
N ASP A 89 -2.06 13.53 -11.63
CA ASP A 89 -1.17 13.68 -10.48
C ASP A 89 -1.83 13.19 -9.19
N SER A 90 -3.13 13.43 -9.02
CA SER A 90 -3.90 12.86 -7.90
C SER A 90 -3.91 11.34 -7.92
N ASP A 91 -4.09 10.74 -9.10
CA ASP A 91 -4.09 9.28 -9.26
C ASP A 91 -2.71 8.69 -8.92
N GLN A 92 -1.63 9.31 -9.40
CA GLN A 92 -0.27 8.89 -9.05
C GLN A 92 0.02 9.03 -7.55
N GLN A 93 -0.39 10.13 -6.92
CA GLN A 93 -0.23 10.32 -5.47
C GLN A 93 -1.01 9.28 -4.66
N GLN A 94 -2.20 8.90 -5.13
CA GLN A 94 -2.98 7.82 -4.54
C GLN A 94 -2.25 6.48 -4.66
N MET A 95 -1.75 6.13 -5.84
CA MET A 95 -1.01 4.89 -6.07
C MET A 95 0.28 4.81 -5.24
N LEU A 96 0.99 5.93 -5.09
CA LEU A 96 2.17 6.03 -4.23
C LEU A 96 1.81 5.79 -2.76
N SER A 97 0.68 6.33 -2.30
CA SER A 97 0.21 6.14 -0.93
C SER A 97 -0.23 4.69 -0.69
N GLU A 98 -0.82 4.05 -1.70
CA GLU A 98 -1.18 2.62 -1.66
C GLU A 98 0.06 1.72 -1.55
N ILE A 99 1.15 2.05 -2.26
CA ILE A 99 2.42 1.35 -2.10
C ILE A 99 3.04 1.64 -0.72
N GLU A 100 3.02 2.90 -0.27
CA GLU A 100 3.64 3.32 0.99
C GLU A 100 2.97 2.72 2.22
N GLU A 101 1.64 2.69 2.28
CA GLU A 101 0.87 2.24 3.45
C GLU A 101 0.33 0.82 3.29
N GLY A 102 0.12 0.33 2.07
CA GLY A 102 -0.34 -1.04 1.84
C GLY A 102 0.82 -2.01 1.76
N ILE A 103 1.66 -1.83 0.75
CA ILE A 103 2.72 -2.79 0.41
C ILE A 103 3.90 -2.65 1.37
N LEU A 104 4.42 -1.43 1.57
CA LEU A 104 5.61 -1.18 2.39
C LEU A 104 5.37 -1.39 3.89
N ASP A 105 4.12 -1.33 4.37
CA ASP A 105 3.82 -1.65 5.78
C ASP A 105 4.06 -3.12 6.10
N VAL A 106 3.77 -4.04 5.18
CA VAL A 106 4.06 -5.49 5.37
C VAL A 106 5.55 -5.75 5.58
N PHE A 107 6.43 -5.01 4.89
CA PHE A 107 7.89 -5.12 5.06
C PHE A 107 8.38 -4.50 6.37
N SER A 108 7.53 -3.79 7.10
CA SER A 108 7.87 -3.26 8.43
C SER A 108 7.69 -4.34 9.51
N ASP A 109 7.00 -5.44 9.21
CA ASP A 109 6.78 -6.57 10.10
C ASP A 109 7.94 -7.59 9.99
N GLU A 110 8.59 -7.86 11.13
CA GLU A 110 9.67 -8.84 11.25
C GLU A 110 9.22 -10.26 10.89
N TYR A 111 8.00 -10.65 11.24
CA TYR A 111 7.47 -11.98 10.96
C TYR A 111 7.25 -12.19 9.46
N CYS A 112 6.71 -11.18 8.76
CA CYS A 112 6.58 -11.20 7.32
C CYS A 112 7.94 -11.26 6.63
N ASN A 113 8.91 -10.48 7.10
CA ASN A 113 10.27 -10.47 6.56
C ASN A 113 10.94 -11.84 6.70
N LYS A 114 10.77 -12.53 7.84
CA LYS A 114 11.29 -13.87 8.05
C LYS A 114 10.74 -14.85 7.00
N HIS A 115 9.43 -14.87 6.81
CA HIS A 115 8.79 -15.75 5.82
C HIS A 115 9.13 -15.38 4.38
N LEU A 116 9.23 -14.09 4.06
CA LEU A 116 9.66 -13.63 2.74
C LEU A 116 11.05 -14.14 2.41
N VAL A 117 12.01 -14.01 3.32
CA VAL A 117 13.38 -14.49 3.10
C VAL A 117 13.40 -16.00 2.93
N TYR A 118 12.68 -16.76 3.77
CA TYR A 118 12.60 -18.20 3.60
C TYR A 118 11.91 -18.61 2.30
N GLY A 119 10.85 -17.91 1.88
CA GLY A 119 10.17 -18.16 0.61
C GLY A 119 11.06 -17.87 -0.60
N ILE A 120 11.84 -16.78 -0.57
CA ILE A 120 12.84 -16.49 -1.60
C ILE A 120 13.92 -17.59 -1.65
N LEU A 121 14.44 -18.00 -0.49
CA LEU A 121 15.43 -19.06 -0.40
C LEU A 121 14.88 -20.40 -0.91
N GLU A 122 13.67 -20.78 -0.50
CA GLU A 122 13.00 -21.98 -0.98
C GLU A 122 12.80 -21.93 -2.49
N LEU A 123 12.33 -20.81 -3.03
CA LEU A 123 12.14 -20.65 -4.47
C LEU A 123 13.46 -20.82 -5.24
N ILE A 124 14.54 -20.23 -4.73
CA ILE A 124 15.86 -20.36 -5.34
C ILE A 124 16.36 -21.81 -5.22
N LEU A 125 16.28 -22.43 -4.05
CA LEU A 125 16.84 -23.76 -3.80
C LEU A 125 16.04 -24.87 -4.49
N VAL A 126 14.71 -24.78 -4.51
CA VAL A 126 13.81 -25.82 -5.02
C VAL A 126 13.58 -25.67 -6.53
N ARG A 127 13.60 -24.46 -7.08
CA ARG A 127 13.26 -24.23 -8.49
C ARG A 127 14.42 -23.68 -9.31
N LEU A 128 15.07 -22.62 -8.84
CA LEU A 128 16.10 -21.96 -9.65
C LEU A 128 17.42 -22.78 -9.70
N MET A 129 17.85 -23.33 -8.57
CA MET A 129 19.12 -24.06 -8.47
C MET A 129 19.15 -25.33 -9.32
N PRO A 130 18.09 -26.16 -9.38
CA PRO A 130 18.05 -27.28 -10.31
C PRO A 130 18.16 -26.86 -11.78
N GLU A 131 17.48 -25.80 -12.18
CA GLU A 131 17.57 -25.26 -13.56
C GLU A 131 18.98 -24.76 -13.88
N LEU A 132 19.63 -24.09 -12.91
CA LEU A 132 21.01 -23.61 -13.04
C LEU A 132 22.07 -24.73 -13.02
N ALA A 133 21.75 -25.90 -12.48
CA ALA A 133 22.65 -27.05 -12.51
C ALA A 133 22.70 -27.69 -13.90
N GLU A 134 21.62 -27.56 -14.67
CA GLU A 134 21.51 -28.10 -16.04
C GLU A 134 21.93 -27.06 -17.10
N LYS A 135 21.53 -25.80 -16.94
CA LYS A 135 21.73 -24.72 -17.92
C LYS A 135 22.43 -23.51 -17.30
N GLY A 136 23.27 -22.84 -18.10
CA GLY A 136 23.90 -21.58 -17.67
C GLY A 136 22.88 -20.44 -17.53
N VAL A 137 23.19 -19.43 -16.70
CA VAL A 137 22.31 -18.25 -16.50
C VAL A 137 21.95 -17.57 -17.84
N ALA A 138 22.92 -17.46 -18.76
CA ALA A 138 22.71 -16.82 -20.05
C ALA A 138 21.73 -17.58 -20.95
N GLU A 139 21.81 -18.91 -20.96
CA GLU A 139 20.96 -19.80 -21.75
C GLU A 139 19.50 -19.76 -21.24
N LEU A 140 19.31 -19.81 -19.91
CA LEU A 140 17.98 -19.67 -19.31
C LEU A 140 17.35 -18.30 -19.57
N TRP A 141 18.16 -17.24 -19.55
CA TRP A 141 17.68 -15.90 -19.85
C TRP A 141 17.23 -15.78 -21.31
N GLU A 142 18.01 -16.32 -22.24
CA GLU A 142 17.64 -16.32 -23.65
C GLU A 142 16.34 -17.09 -23.88
N GLU A 143 16.17 -18.29 -23.31
CA GLU A 143 14.93 -19.08 -23.44
C GLU A 143 13.69 -18.38 -22.87
N ARG A 144 13.82 -17.67 -21.74
CA ARG A 144 12.68 -17.04 -21.05
C ARG A 144 12.30 -15.68 -21.60
N LEU A 145 13.27 -14.92 -22.09
CA LEU A 145 13.05 -13.58 -22.66
C LEU A 145 12.84 -13.60 -24.17
N SER A 146 13.10 -14.72 -24.84
CA SER A 146 12.80 -14.92 -26.27
C SER A 146 11.38 -15.44 -26.54
N LEU A 147 10.62 -15.79 -25.49
CA LEU A 147 9.17 -16.05 -25.53
C LEU A 147 8.37 -14.75 -25.52
#